data_AF-A0AA39DUW6-F1
#
_entry.id   AF-A0AA39DUW6-F1
#
_cell.length_a   1.000
_cell.length_b   1.000
_cell.length_c   1.000
_cell.angle_alpha   90.00
_cell.angle_beta   90.00
_cell.angle_gamma   90.00
#
_symmetry.space_group_name_H-M   'P 1'
#
loop_
_entity.id
_entity.type
_entity.pdbx_description
1 polymer ?
#
loop_
_entity_poly.entity_id
_entity_poly.type
_entity_poly.pdbx_seq_one_letter_code
_entity_poly.pdbx_strand_id
1 'polypeptide(L)'
;MEERFFFRRVDADDLYVFRWVVRYRYTDVRFEEEPFERLLVERLKEFIREEMMMTPTLTHSNGDMVSGELQDGLIDGENESEESKQIDEERRKKNVDKDIETINRAT
;
A
#
# COMPACT_ATOMS: atom_id res chain seq x y z
N MET A 1 -4.43 9.77 13.07
CA MET A 1 -5.69 9.33 12.45
C MET A 1 -5.53 8.05 11.62
N GLU A 2 -4.30 7.66 11.24
CA GLU A 2 -4.00 6.44 10.47
C GLU A 2 -4.54 5.15 11.09
N GLU A 3 -4.56 5.01 12.42
CA GLU A 3 -5.02 3.78 13.09
C GLU A 3 -6.49 3.39 12.81
N ARG A 4 -7.26 4.28 12.18
CA ARG A 4 -8.66 4.00 11.81
C ARG A 4 -8.79 3.16 10.55
N PHE A 5 -7.86 3.24 9.61
CA PHE A 5 -8.00 2.62 8.30
C PHE A 5 -6.99 1.48 8.14
N PHE A 6 -7.49 0.27 7.89
CA PHE A 6 -6.66 -0.89 7.60
C PHE A 6 -6.94 -1.36 6.18
N PHE A 7 -5.91 -1.36 5.34
CA PHE A 7 -5.99 -1.80 3.95
C PHE A 7 -5.22 -3.10 3.74
N ARG A 8 -5.76 -3.95 2.88
CA ARG A 8 -5.12 -5.19 2.46
C ARG A 8 -5.59 -5.58 1.06
N ARG A 9 -4.67 -5.98 0.21
CA ARG A 9 -4.96 -6.64 -1.06
C ARG A 9 -5.46 -8.07 -0.81
N VAL A 10 -6.58 -8.46 -1.43
CA VAL A 10 -7.25 -9.73 -1.11
C VAL A 10 -6.67 -10.91 -1.87
N ASP A 11 -6.16 -10.71 -3.08
CA ASP A 11 -5.67 -11.78 -3.96
C ASP A 11 -4.53 -11.33 -4.88
N ALA A 12 -3.98 -12.27 -5.66
CA ALA A 12 -2.84 -12.05 -6.57
C ALA A 12 -3.06 -10.88 -7.54
N ASP A 13 -1.95 -10.24 -7.94
CA ASP A 13 -1.87 -8.88 -8.47
C ASP A 13 -2.76 -8.55 -9.68
N ASP A 14 -3.29 -9.54 -10.38
CA ASP A 14 -4.15 -9.35 -11.55
C ASP A 14 -5.59 -8.95 -11.22
N LEU A 15 -6.00 -9.04 -9.96
CA LEU A 15 -7.32 -8.59 -9.50
C LEU A 15 -7.19 -7.35 -8.61
N TYR A 16 -7.81 -6.23 -9.01
CA TYR A 16 -7.88 -4.98 -8.24
C TYR A 16 -8.91 -5.08 -7.09
N VAL A 17 -8.77 -6.10 -6.24
CA VAL A 17 -9.67 -6.36 -5.11
C VAL A 17 -8.98 -6.04 -3.80
N PHE A 18 -9.51 -5.01 -3.12
CA PHE A 18 -8.98 -4.51 -1.87
C PHE A 18 -10.00 -4.69 -0.75
N ARG A 19 -9.52 -5.08 0.42
CA ARG A 19 -10.28 -5.10 1.67
C ARG A 19 -9.81 -3.95 2.53
N TRP A 20 -10.78 -3.25 3.06
CA TRP A 20 -10.59 -2.09 3.90
C TRP A 20 -11.45 -2.27 5.14
N VAL A 21 -10.85 -1.98 6.30
CA VAL A 21 -11.52 -2.05 7.60
C VAL A 21 -11.34 -0.70 8.26
N VAL A 22 -12.47 -0.03 8.53
CA VAL A 22 -12.46 1.26 9.21
C VAL A 22 -13.02 1.10 10.62
N ARG A 23 -12.25 1.50 11.63
CA ARG A 23 -12.68 1.47 13.03
C ARG A 23 -13.13 2.86 13.46
N TYR A 24 -14.41 2.97 13.79
CA TYR A 24 -14.99 4.17 14.40
C TYR A 24 -15.31 3.89 15.86
N ARG A 25 -14.87 4.78 16.76
CA ARG A 25 -15.38 4.86 18.13
C ARG A 25 -16.72 5.57 18.10
N TYR A 26 -17.52 5.33 19.13
CA TYR A 26 -18.84 5.98 19.29
C TYR A 26 -18.74 7.52 19.39
N THR A 27 -17.57 8.03 19.76
CA THR A 27 -17.23 9.45 19.88
C THR A 27 -16.61 10.03 18.62
N ASP A 28 -16.30 9.20 17.62
CA ASP A 28 -15.67 9.71 16.41
C ASP A 28 -16.69 10.50 15.62
N VAL A 29 -16.32 11.75 15.34
CA VAL A 29 -17.15 12.67 14.57
C VAL A 29 -17.33 12.08 13.17
N ARG A 30 -18.56 11.72 12.83
CA ARG A 30 -18.97 11.22 11.50
C ARG A 30 -19.21 12.33 10.47
N PHE A 31 -18.93 13.58 10.84
CA PHE A 31 -19.02 14.73 9.97
C PHE A 31 -17.68 14.95 9.27
N GLU A 32 -17.40 14.14 8.26
CA GLU A 32 -16.48 14.56 7.19
C GLU A 32 -17.32 15.36 6.18
N GLU A 33 -16.90 16.58 5.86
CA GLU A 33 -17.55 17.42 4.83
C GLU A 33 -17.47 16.76 3.45
N GLU A 34 -16.47 15.89 3.24
CA GLU A 34 -16.35 15.07 2.04
C GLU A 34 -17.09 13.75 2.17
N PRO A 35 -17.67 13.24 1.06
CA PRO A 35 -18.21 11.89 1.01
C PRO A 35 -17.13 10.88 1.43
N PHE A 36 -17.48 9.99 2.35
CA PHE A 36 -16.61 8.93 2.84
C PHE A 36 -15.92 8.17 1.69
N GLU A 37 -16.65 7.90 0.61
CA GLU A 37 -16.15 7.26 -0.61
C GLU A 37 -14.91 7.95 -1.19
N ARG A 38 -14.86 9.29 -1.18
CA ARG A 38 -13.71 10.05 -1.71
C ARG A 38 -12.48 9.89 -0.82
N LEU A 39 -12.67 10.03 0.49
CA LEU A 39 -11.59 9.83 1.45
C LEU A 39 -10.95 8.46 1.27
N LEU A 40 -11.77 7.44 1.03
CA LEU A 40 -11.30 6.07 0.89
C LEU A 40 -10.51 5.82 -0.37
N VAL A 41 -10.95 6.39 -1.48
CA VAL A 41 -10.21 6.32 -2.74
C VAL A 41 -8.85 6.99 -2.58
N GLU A 42 -8.77 8.13 -1.90
CA GLU A 42 -7.49 8.79 -1.62
C GLU A 42 -6.60 7.95 -0.70
N ARG A 43 -7.14 7.40 0.39
CA ARG A 43 -6.39 6.50 1.28
C ARG A 43 -5.95 5.21 0.59
N LEU A 44 -6.72 4.67 -0.34
CA LEU A 44 -6.35 3.50 -1.12
C LEU A 44 -5.16 3.80 -2.05
N LYS A 45 -5.13 4.98 -2.67
CA LYS A 45 -3.98 5.42 -3.49
C LYS A 45 -2.71 5.57 -2.65
N GLU A 46 -2.84 6.12 -1.44
CA GLU A 46 -1.73 6.21 -0.48
C GLU A 46 -1.22 4.82 -0.11
N PHE A 47 -2.12 3.90 0.24
CA PHE A 47 -1.77 2.51 0.55
C PHE A 47 -0.97 1.82 -0.57
N ILE A 48 -1.37 1.97 -1.83
CA ILE A 48 -0.68 1.34 -2.97
C ILE A 48 0.73 1.94 -3.18
N ARG A 49 0.90 3.24 -2.93
CA ARG A 49 2.23 3.87 -2.97
C ARG A 49 3.13 3.35 -1.85
N GLU A 50 2.60 3.20 -0.64
CA GLU A 50 3.33 2.69 0.52
C GLU A 50 3.70 1.20 0.37
N GLU A 51 2.79 0.39 -0.17
CA GLU A 51 3.01 -1.04 -0.45
C GLU A 51 4.21 -1.25 -1.39
N MET A 52 4.43 -0.34 -2.34
CA MET A 52 5.62 -0.33 -3.21
C MET A 52 6.90 -0.03 -2.44
N MET A 53 6.89 0.84 -1.45
CA MET A 53 8.11 1.21 -0.71
C MET A 53 8.51 0.13 0.31
N MET A 54 7.55 -0.65 0.82
CA MET A 54 7.78 -1.64 1.88
C MET A 54 8.13 -3.05 1.39
N THR A 55 8.05 -3.33 0.08
CA THR A 55 8.20 -4.70 -0.44
C THR A 55 9.44 -4.88 -1.33
N PRO A 56 10.62 -5.26 -0.78
CA PRO A 56 11.66 -5.83 -1.63
C PRO A 56 11.24 -7.20 -2.18
N THR A 57 10.75 -8.13 -1.34
CA THR A 57 10.25 -9.46 -1.78
C THR A 57 9.61 -10.19 -0.58
N LEU A 58 8.31 -10.05 -0.29
CA LEU A 58 7.61 -10.96 0.66
C LEU A 58 6.10 -11.02 0.37
N THR A 59 5.71 -11.55 -0.78
CA THR A 59 4.34 -12.01 -1.02
C THR A 59 4.17 -13.43 -0.51
N HIS A 60 4.06 -13.61 0.82
CA HIS A 60 3.30 -14.72 1.43
C HIS A 60 3.36 -14.62 2.96
N SER A 61 2.26 -14.24 3.60
CA SER A 61 1.60 -15.08 4.62
C SER A 61 0.55 -14.29 5.39
N ASN A 62 -0.32 -15.08 6.02
CA ASN A 62 -1.53 -14.67 6.69
C ASN A 62 -1.27 -13.77 7.91
N GLY A 63 -1.97 -12.63 7.94
CA GLY A 63 -2.66 -12.18 9.15
C GLY A 63 -1.82 -11.95 10.39
N ASP A 64 -0.77 -11.12 10.31
CA ASP A 64 -0.39 -10.24 11.40
C ASP A 64 0.54 -9.16 10.83
N MET A 65 0.06 -7.91 10.69
CA MET A 65 0.97 -6.79 10.51
C MET A 65 1.37 -6.34 11.91
N VAL A 66 2.44 -6.95 12.43
CA VAL A 66 3.19 -6.35 13.51
C VAL A 66 3.76 -5.04 12.97
N SER A 67 3.20 -3.93 13.44
CA SER A 67 3.89 -2.64 13.46
C SER A 67 5.09 -2.78 14.39
N GLY A 68 6.17 -3.37 13.87
CA GLY A 68 7.39 -3.64 14.60
C GLY A 68 8.57 -3.26 13.72
N GLU A 69 9.18 -2.14 14.10
CA GLU A 69 10.60 -1.83 14.07
C GLU A 69 11.45 -2.58 13.02
N LEU A 70 12.06 -1.76 12.15
CA LEU A 70 13.22 -2.04 11.31
C LEU A 70 14.11 -3.15 11.89
N GLN A 71 13.90 -4.39 11.44
CA GLN A 71 14.89 -5.45 11.58
C GLN A 71 15.93 -5.22 10.48
N ASP A 72 16.92 -4.40 10.84
CA ASP A 72 18.26 -4.44 10.25
C ASP A 72 18.76 -5.89 10.28
N GLY A 73 18.82 -6.50 9.09
CA GLY A 73 19.14 -7.90 8.88
C GLY A 73 19.95 -8.05 7.60
N LEU A 74 21.23 -7.71 7.72
CA LEU A 74 22.27 -7.75 6.69
C LEU A 74 22.51 -9.16 6.08
N ILE A 75 23.18 -9.12 4.90
CA ILE A 75 24.00 -10.16 4.21
C ILE A 75 23.21 -10.88 3.09
N ASP A 76 23.55 -10.76 1.80
CA ASP A 76 24.85 -11.08 1.18
C ASP A 76 25.09 -10.30 -0.13
N GLY A 77 26.36 -10.07 -0.46
CA GLY A 77 26.79 -9.06 -1.42
C GLY A 77 26.59 -9.38 -2.90
N GLU A 78 25.88 -8.50 -3.60
CA GLU A 78 26.13 -8.19 -5.01
C GLU A 78 26.18 -6.68 -5.17
N ASN A 79 27.25 -6.18 -5.79
CA ASN A 79 27.43 -4.76 -6.08
C ASN A 79 26.52 -4.41 -7.27
N GLU A 80 25.21 -4.37 -7.04
CA GLU A 80 24.25 -3.91 -8.05
C GLU A 80 24.60 -2.47 -8.42
N SER A 81 24.82 -2.23 -9.72
CA SER A 81 25.13 -0.89 -10.20
C SER A 81 23.98 0.05 -9.85
N GLU A 82 24.31 1.31 -9.54
CA GLU A 82 23.31 2.36 -9.29
C GLU A 82 22.31 2.50 -10.44
N GLU A 83 22.70 2.11 -11.66
CA GLU A 83 21.82 2.05 -12.83
C GLU A 83 20.78 0.92 -12.74
N SER A 84 21.15 -0.26 -12.22
CA SER A 84 20.22 -1.39 -12.04
C SER A 84 19.16 -1.08 -10.99
N LYS A 85 19.55 -0.45 -9.87
CA LYS A 85 18.63 0.00 -8.81
C LYS A 85 17.64 1.05 -9.33
N GLN A 86 18.11 2.00 -10.14
CA GLN A 86 17.27 3.01 -10.77
C GLN A 86 16.24 2.40 -11.74
N ILE A 87 16.64 1.41 -12.53
CA ILE A 87 15.75 0.71 -13.47
C ILE A 87 14.64 -0.04 -12.71
N ASP A 88 14.99 -0.73 -11.63
CA ASP A 88 14.02 -1.48 -10.83
C ASP A 88 13.05 -0.54 -10.08
N GLU A 89 13.55 0.58 -9.56
CA GLU A 89 12.71 1.59 -8.92
C GLU A 89 11.76 2.27 -9.93
N GLU A 90 12.24 2.59 -11.14
CA GLU A 90 11.42 3.15 -12.22
C GLU A 90 10.32 2.16 -12.66
N ARG A 91 10.67 0.88 -12.82
CA ARG A 91 9.71 -0.18 -13.17
C ARG A 91 8.63 -0.32 -12.10
N ARG A 92 9.02 -0.29 -10.82
CA ARG A 92 8.08 -0.36 -9.68
C ARG A 92 7.18 0.87 -9.64
N LYS A 93 7.72 2.07 -9.84
CA LYS A 93 6.96 3.32 -9.88
C LYS A 93 5.92 3.32 -10.99
N LYS A 94 6.29 2.87 -12.19
CA LYS A 94 5.39 2.73 -13.33
C LYS A 94 4.23 1.77 -13.05
N ASN A 95 4.47 0.69 -12.29
CA ASN A 95 3.41 -0.24 -11.91
C ASN A 95 2.41 0.43 -10.95
N VAL A 96 2.89 1.16 -9.94
CA VAL A 96 2.03 1.92 -9.02
C VAL A 96 1.18 2.96 -9.76
N ASP A 97 1.79 3.71 -10.68
CA ASP A 97 1.05 4.73 -11.45
C ASP A 97 -0.07 4.09 -12.28
N LYS A 98 0.18 2.92 -12.89
CA LYS A 98 -0.82 2.15 -13.63
C LYS A 98 -1.95 1.64 -12.73
N ASP A 99 -1.65 1.23 -11.51
CA ASP A 99 -2.63 0.77 -10.54
C ASP A 99 -3.53 1.93 -10.08
N ILE A 100 -2.94 3.09 -9.79
CA ILE A 100 -3.67 4.31 -9.45
C ILE A 100 -4.56 4.77 -10.60
N GLU A 101 -4.07 4.74 -11.84
CA GLU A 101 -4.86 5.08 -13.03
C GLU A 101 -6.06 4.16 -13.17
N THR A 102 -5.87 2.86 -12.94
CA THR A 102 -6.96 1.87 -13.02
C THR A 102 -8.05 2.13 -11.97
N ILE A 103 -7.66 2.51 -10.75
CA ILE A 103 -8.60 2.90 -9.69
C ILE A 103 -9.36 4.16 -10.08
N ASN A 104 -8.66 5.20 -10.54
CA ASN A 104 -9.30 6.45 -10.98
C ASN A 104 -10.31 6.26 -12.11
N ARG A 105 -10.11 5.26 -12.98
CA ARG A 105 -11.06 4.94 -14.05
C ARG A 105 -12.31 4.21 -13.53
N ALA A 106 -12.21 3.53 -12.39
CA ALA A 106 -13.27 2.71 -11.83
C ALA A 106 -14.14 3.45 -10.79
N THR A 107 -13.74 4.66 -10.37
CA THR A 107 -14.44 5.48 -9.36
C THR A 107 -14.76 6.86 -9.92
#